data_AF-A0A537SIW8-F1
#
_entry.id   AF-A0A537SIW8-F1
#
_cell.length_a   1.000
_cell.length_b   1.000
_cell.length_c   1.000
_cell.angle_alpha   90.00
_cell.angle_beta   90.00
_cell.angle_gamma   90.00
#
_symmetry.space_group_name_H-M   'P 1'
#
loop_
_entity.id
_entity.type
_entity.pdbx_description
1 polymer ?
#
loop_
_entity_poly.entity_id
_entity_poly.type
_entity_poly.pdbx_seq_one_letter_code
_entity_poly.pdbx_strand_id
1 'polypeptide(L)' 'MADNPINDYYVVTSRRGQQPERWSWEILRKSTPLGIKMTGDGYQSDAAAQFAGKQALEEFLADLLKEEKRLPRK' A
#
# COMPACT_ATOMS: atom_id res chain seq x y z
N MET A 1 -7.72 -19.32 12.78
CA MET A 1 -8.13 -18.60 11.56
C MET A 1 -7.07 -17.55 11.32
N ALA A 2 -6.03 -17.88 10.55
CA ALA A 2 -4.96 -16.92 10.29
C ALA A 2 -5.53 -15.87 9.33
N ASP A 3 -5.87 -14.70 9.87
CA ASP A 3 -5.98 -13.45 9.12
C ASP A 3 -4.71 -13.39 8.26
N ASN A 4 -4.84 -13.63 6.96
CA ASN A 4 -3.70 -13.62 6.05
C ASN A 4 -3.46 -12.14 5.72
N PRO A 5 -2.58 -11.45 6.47
CA PRO A 5 -2.61 -9.99 6.54
C PRO A 5 -2.29 -9.36 5.18
N ILE A 6 -1.72 -10.14 4.26
CA ILE A 6 -1.38 -9.79 2.90
C ILE A 6 -2.61 -9.40 2.06
N ASN A 7 -3.75 -10.07 2.28
CA ASN A 7 -4.97 -9.79 1.53
C ASN A 7 -5.74 -8.56 2.05
N ASP A 8 -5.25 -7.98 3.15
CA ASP A 8 -5.83 -6.80 3.76
C ASP A 8 -5.18 -5.51 3.29
N TYR A 9 -4.18 -5.55 2.41
CA TYR A 9 -3.57 -4.35 1.86
C TYR A 9 -3.95 -4.16 0.40
N TYR A 10 -4.40 -2.95 0.06
CA TYR A 10 -4.73 -2.58 -1.31
C TYR A 10 -4.23 -1.17 -1.62
N VAL A 11 -3.86 -0.95 -2.89
CA VAL A 11 -3.40 0.34 -3.39
C VAL A 11 -4.58 1.04 -4.03
N VAL A 12 -4.79 2.29 -3.67
CA VAL A 12 -5.74 3.19 -4.33
C VAL A 12 -4.96 4.31 -4.99
N THR A 13 -5.21 4.57 -6.27
CA THR A 13 -4.70 5.77 -6.94
C THR A 13 -5.76 6.86 -6.89
N SER A 14 -5.39 8.00 -6.31
CA SER A 14 -6.23 9.18 -6.13
C SER A 14 -5.63 10.31 -6.95
N ARG A 15 -6.44 10.93 -7.80
CA ARG A 15 -6.07 12.16 -8.52
C ARG A 15 -6.55 13.37 -7.71
N ARG A 16 -5.64 14.12 -7.08
CA ARG A 16 -6.02 15.38 -6.42
C ARG A 16 -6.05 16.52 -7.44
N GLY A 17 -7.26 17.01 -7.71
CA GLY A 17 -7.51 18.07 -8.68
C GLY A 17 -7.26 19.47 -8.11
N GLN A 18 -6.02 19.92 -8.12
CA GLN A 18 -5.65 21.33 -8.30
C GLN A 18 -4.24 21.35 -8.88
N GLN A 19 -4.09 21.96 -10.06
CA GLN A 19 -2.89 21.88 -10.90
C GLN A 19 -1.58 22.10 -10.12
N PRO A 20 -0.52 21.33 -10.43
CA PRO A 20 -0.42 20.30 -11.47
C PRO A 20 -1.23 19.06 -11.11
N GLU A 21 -1.82 18.38 -12.10
CA GLU A 21 -2.53 17.11 -11.95
C GLU A 21 -1.57 16.02 -11.49
N ARG A 22 -1.25 16.01 -10.20
CA ARG A 22 -0.39 15.01 -9.57
C ARG A 22 -1.27 13.85 -9.15
N TRP A 23 -0.92 12.69 -9.69
CA TRP A 23 -1.41 11.43 -9.21
C TRP A 23 -0.74 11.11 -7.89
N SER A 24 -1.55 10.57 -6.99
CA SER A 24 -1.14 10.05 -5.70
C SER A 24 -1.62 8.62 -5.60
N TRP A 25 -0.87 7.79 -4.88
CA TRP A 25 -1.27 6.44 -4.51
C TRP A 25 -1.20 6.29 -3.00
N GLU A 26 -2.09 5.48 -2.46
CA GLU A 26 -2.24 5.26 -1.03
C GLU A 26 -2.40 3.75 -0.81
N ILE A 27 -1.56 3.17 0.06
CA ILE A 27 -1.72 1.79 0.53
C ILE A 27 -2.61 1.83 1.77
N LEU A 28 -3.81 1.29 1.61
CA LEU A 28 -4.81 1.18 2.66
C LEU A 28 -4.81 -0.24 3.22
N ARG A 29 -4.89 -0.31 4.55
CA ARG A 29 -5.13 -1.56 5.27
C ARG A 29 -6.62 -1.71 5.57
N LYS A 30 -7.20 -2.82 5.13
CA LYS A 30 -8.56 -3.28 5.40
C LYS A 30 -8.70 -3.86 6.82
N SER A 31 -7.59 -4.34 7.39
CA SER A 31 -7.53 -4.91 8.74
C SER A 31 -7.38 -3.83 9.82
N THR A 32 -8.21 -3.91 10.86
CA THR A 32 -8.37 -2.92 11.94
C THR A 32 -7.11 -2.84 12.82
N PRO A 33 -6.65 -1.65 13.24
CA PRO A 33 -7.19 -0.32 12.93
C PRO A 33 -6.94 0.07 11.47
N LEU A 34 -7.99 0.57 10.80
CA LEU A 34 -7.91 1.11 9.44
C LEU A 34 -6.93 2.28 9.46
N GLY A 35 -5.74 2.06 8.90
CA GLY A 35 -4.70 3.06 8.81
C GLY A 35 -4.17 3.13 7.40
N ILE A 36 -4.06 4.34 6.86
CA ILE A 36 -3.23 4.61 5.69
C ILE A 36 -1.81 4.21 6.08
N LYS A 37 -1.25 3.21 5.39
CA LYS A 37 0.07 2.69 5.74
C LYS A 37 1.16 3.49 5.05
N MET A 38 0.93 3.82 3.79
CA MET A 38 1.88 4.52 2.96
C MET A 38 1.14 5.32 1.89
N THR A 39 1.71 6.44 1.50
CA THR A 39 1.19 7.30 0.44
C THR A 39 2.37 7.83 -0.36
N GLY A 40 2.20 7.94 -1.66
CA GLY A 40 3.13 8.61 -2.55
C GLY A 40 2.38 9.55 -3.48
N ASP A 41 2.84 10.78 -3.60
CA ASP A 41 2.28 11.78 -4.51
C ASP A 41 3.35 12.30 -5.48
N GLY A 42 2.92 13.11 -6.46
CA GLY A 42 3.84 13.73 -7.42
C GLY A 42 4.01 12.96 -8.73
N TYR A 43 3.18 11.96 -9.00
CA TYR A 43 3.23 11.22 -10.25
C TYR A 43 2.51 11.99 -11.36
N GLN A 44 3.07 11.99 -12.57
CA GLN A 44 2.47 12.67 -13.72
C GLN A 44 1.36 11.84 -14.38
N SER A 45 1.28 10.54 -14.08
CA SER A 45 0.34 9.61 -14.72
C SER A 45 -0.22 8.61 -13.71
N ASP A 46 -1.47 8.17 -13.93
CA ASP A 46 -2.11 7.08 -13.18
C ASP A 46 -1.24 5.82 -13.21
N ALA A 47 -0.75 5.44 -14.38
CA ALA A 47 0.10 4.26 -14.53
C ALA A 47 1.37 4.34 -13.67
N ALA A 48 1.97 5.52 -13.52
CA ALA A 48 3.15 5.71 -12.69
C ALA A 48 2.81 5.62 -11.19
N ALA A 49 1.70 6.22 -10.77
CA ALA A 49 1.22 6.11 -9.39
C ALA A 49 0.80 4.67 -9.05
N GLN A 50 0.13 3.97 -9.97
CA GLN A 50 -0.29 2.59 -9.80
C GLN A 50 0.92 1.65 -9.75
N PHE A 51 1.92 1.86 -10.61
CA PHE A 51 3.14 1.07 -10.60
C PHE A 51 3.92 1.26 -9.30
N ALA A 52 4.13 2.51 -8.88
CA ALA A 52 4.80 2.81 -7.62
C ALA A 52 4.05 2.26 -6.41
N GLY A 53 2.71 2.39 -6.38
CA GLY A 53 1.89 1.84 -5.32
C GLY A 53 1.90 0.31 -5.28
N LYS A 54 1.82 -0.37 -6.43
CA LYS A 54 1.95 -1.84 -6.52
C LYS A 54 3.32 -2.31 -6.06
N GLN A 55 4.39 -1.67 -6.52
CA GLN A 55 5.75 -2.03 -6.10
C GLN A 55 5.93 -1.84 -4.58
N ALA A 56 5.49 -0.70 -4.04
CA ALA A 56 5.53 -0.44 -2.60
C ALA A 56 4.66 -1.43 -1.81
N LEU A 57 3.51 -1.85 -2.35
CA LEU A 57 2.67 -2.89 -1.76
C LEU A 57 3.40 -4.23 -1.76
N GLU A 58 3.98 -4.67 -2.89
CA GLU A 58 4.71 -5.93 -2.97
C GLU A 58 5.91 -5.97 -2.02
N GLU A 59 6.69 -4.89 -1.94
CA GLU A 59 7.79 -4.75 -0.98
C GLU A 59 7.28 -4.82 0.47
N PHE A 60 6.20 -4.09 0.77
CA PHE A 60 5.58 -4.11 2.11
C PHE A 60 5.05 -5.51 2.48
N LEU A 61 4.40 -6.19 1.55
CA LEU A 61 3.90 -7.56 1.74
C LEU A 61 5.05 -8.55 1.92
N ALA A 62 6.14 -8.39 1.18
CA ALA A 62 7.33 -9.22 1.31
C ALA A 62 8.02 -9.01 2.68
N ASP A 63 8.13 -7.76 3.13
CA ASP A 63 8.71 -7.42 4.43
C ASP A 63 7.83 -7.92 5.58
N LEU A 64 6.50 -7.76 5.46
CA LEU A 64 5.52 -8.28 6.41
C LEU A 64 5.58 -9.81 6.50
N LEU A 65 5.66 -10.52 5.38
CA LEU A 65 5.79 -11.98 5.35
C LEU A 65 7.10 -12.44 6.00
N LYS A 66 8.18 -11.68 5.78
CA LYS A 66 9.49 -11.94 6.38
C LYS A 66 9.48 -11.70 7.89
N GLU A 67 8.78 -10.67 8.35
CA GLU A 67 8.61 -10.35 9.77
C GLU A 67 7.70 -11.37 10.48
N GLU A 68 6.59 -11.79 9.86
CA GLU A 68 5.72 -12.85 10.39
C GLU A 68 6.50 -14.17 10.54
N LYS A 69 7.39 -14.48 9.59
CA LYS A 69 8.27 -15.67 9.67
C LYS A 69 9.29 -15.60 10.82
N ARG A 70 9.60 -14.41 11.33
CA ARG A 70 10.57 -14.21 12.42
C ARG A 70 9.96 -14.26 13.81
N LEU A 71 8.64 -14.18 13.95
CA LEU A 71 7.97 -14.32 15.22
C LEU A 71 7.43 -15.76 15.36
N PRO A 72 8.16 -16.68 16.02
CA PRO A 72 7.51 -17.90 16.50
C PRO A 72 6.44 -17.43 17.49
N ARG A 73 5.16 -17.61 17.13
CA ARG A 73 4.04 -17.45 18.04
C ARG A 73 4.35 -18.31 19.28
N LYS A 74 4.59 -17.64 20.41
CA LYS A 74 4.87 -18.25 21.70
C LYS A 74 3.57 -18.39 22.49
#